data_AF-A0AAU6ECI6-F1
#
_entry.id   AF-A0AAU6ECI6-F1
#
_cell.length_a   1.000
_cell.length_b   1.000
_cell.length_c   1.000
_cell.angle_alpha   90.00
_cell.angle_beta   90.00
_cell.angle_gamma   90.00
#
_symmetry.space_group_name_H-M   'P 1'
#
loop_
_entity.id
_entity.type
_entity.pdbx_description
1 polymer ?
#
loop_
_entity_poly.entity_id
_entity_poly.type
_entity_poly.pdbx_seq_one_letter_code
_entity_poly.pdbx_strand_id
1 'polypeptide(L)'
;MADGARALTSAGRWHEALVHLQRHHGVGRRMLDGRQVAVIASATAGDADGALALLSDTMPGEPWENAVTACLTVLCRRSAHQPMEADLTAMLEHYRRLVPAPGLAVFSTRLGLSVIDAAGGPEHPGARSIAATLIQRASQDGYAAREVLAHEGCAKLFSDVQARELAEVLDVCALGCQALPSGLITDLSAALDISEAVLSALGR
;
A
#
# COMPACT_ATOMS: atom_id res chain seq x y z
N MET A 1 2.89 -3.77 -19.87
CA MET A 1 4.19 -4.04 -19.21
C MET A 1 4.04 -4.09 -17.69
N ALA A 2 3.44 -3.05 -17.07
CA ALA A 2 3.20 -3.03 -15.63
C ALA A 2 2.32 -4.19 -15.12
N ASP A 3 1.37 -4.68 -15.93
CA ASP A 3 0.39 -5.67 -15.48
C ASP A 3 0.99 -7.04 -15.18
N GLY A 4 2.05 -7.46 -15.89
CA GLY A 4 2.73 -8.73 -15.64
C GLY A 4 3.45 -8.73 -14.30
N ALA A 5 4.24 -7.68 -14.03
CA ALA A 5 4.89 -7.51 -12.73
C ALA A 5 3.88 -7.35 -11.60
N ARG A 6 2.82 -6.55 -11.80
CA ARG A 6 1.77 -6.34 -10.79
C ARG A 6 1.00 -7.61 -10.46
N ALA A 7 0.65 -8.43 -11.45
CA ALA A 7 -0.01 -9.71 -11.20
C ALA A 7 0.88 -10.67 -10.38
N LEU A 8 2.19 -10.71 -10.68
CA LEU A 8 3.16 -11.53 -9.96
C LEU A 8 3.34 -11.05 -8.51
N THR A 9 3.46 -9.74 -8.28
CA THR A 9 3.61 -9.19 -6.92
C THR A 9 2.34 -9.38 -6.09
N SER A 10 1.16 -9.23 -6.67
CA SER A 10 -0.12 -9.54 -5.99
C SER A 10 -0.26 -11.01 -5.60
N ALA A 11 0.42 -11.93 -6.31
CA ALA A 11 0.48 -13.35 -5.97
C ALA A 11 1.66 -13.71 -5.03
N GLY A 12 2.42 -12.72 -4.53
CA GLY A 12 3.60 -12.95 -3.69
C GLY A 12 4.82 -13.51 -4.44
N ARG A 13 4.79 -13.58 -5.78
CA ARG A 13 5.84 -14.14 -6.64
C ARG A 13 6.92 -13.09 -6.95
N TRP A 14 7.56 -12.57 -5.90
CA TRP A 14 8.48 -11.43 -5.98
C TRP A 14 9.70 -11.68 -6.88
N HIS A 15 10.30 -12.87 -6.80
CA HIS A 15 11.46 -13.21 -7.62
C HIS A 15 11.12 -13.23 -9.11
N GLU A 16 9.96 -13.78 -9.48
CA GLU A 16 9.51 -13.82 -10.87
C GLU A 16 9.14 -12.43 -11.40
N ALA A 17 8.54 -11.59 -10.54
CA ALA A 17 8.31 -10.19 -10.86
C ALA A 17 9.64 -9.45 -11.14
N LEU A 18 10.68 -9.70 -10.34
CA LEU A 18 12.01 -9.13 -10.55
C LEU A 18 12.62 -9.59 -11.88
N VAL A 19 12.57 -10.89 -12.19
CA VAL A 19 13.06 -11.43 -13.47
C VAL A 19 12.32 -10.78 -14.65
N HIS A 20 11.00 -10.60 -14.54
CA HIS A 20 10.21 -9.92 -15.56
C HIS A 20 10.66 -8.46 -15.75
N LEU A 21 10.85 -7.72 -14.66
CA LEU A 21 11.32 -6.32 -14.71
C LEU A 21 12.73 -6.20 -15.28
N GLN A 22 13.66 -7.08 -14.90
CA GLN A 22 15.03 -7.08 -15.41
C GLN A 22 15.10 -7.27 -16.92
N ARG A 23 14.29 -8.19 -17.47
CA ARG A 23 14.19 -8.42 -18.93
C ARG A 23 13.74 -7.18 -19.71
N HIS A 24 13.02 -6.27 -19.05
CA HIS A 24 12.50 -5.05 -19.65
C HIS A 24 13.18 -3.79 -19.11
N HIS A 25 14.36 -3.90 -18.47
CA HIS A 25 15.10 -2.78 -17.88
C HIS A 25 14.26 -1.92 -16.91
N GLY A 26 13.29 -2.53 -16.23
CA GLY A 26 12.35 -1.86 -15.34
C GLY A 26 12.90 -1.54 -13.95
N VAL A 27 14.14 -1.92 -13.64
CA VAL A 27 14.80 -1.64 -12.34
C VAL A 27 15.70 -0.42 -12.48
N GLY A 28 15.19 0.74 -12.08
CA GLY A 28 15.93 2.00 -12.06
C GLY A 28 16.56 2.33 -10.71
N ARG A 29 17.19 3.51 -10.61
CA ARG A 29 17.79 4.01 -9.35
C ARG A 29 16.86 4.84 -8.46
N ARG A 30 15.67 5.18 -8.95
CA ARG A 30 14.61 5.85 -8.17
C ARG A 30 13.72 4.82 -7.46
N MET A 31 13.06 5.21 -6.38
CA MET A 31 12.20 4.31 -5.58
C MET A 31 10.81 4.11 -6.22
N LEU A 32 10.81 3.75 -7.50
CA LEU A 32 9.60 3.35 -8.23
C LEU A 32 9.36 1.84 -8.09
N ASP A 33 8.26 1.34 -8.67
CA ASP A 33 7.83 -0.06 -8.56
C ASP A 33 8.96 -1.07 -8.79
N GLY A 34 9.78 -0.87 -9.83
CA GLY A 34 10.85 -1.81 -10.14
C GLY A 34 11.95 -1.89 -9.09
N ARG A 35 12.30 -0.76 -8.45
CA ARG A 35 13.27 -0.75 -7.35
C ARG A 35 12.67 -1.36 -6.08
N GLN A 36 11.41 -1.07 -5.77
CA GLN A 36 10.70 -1.68 -4.65
C GLN A 36 10.63 -3.20 -4.79
N VAL A 37 10.26 -3.71 -5.98
CA VAL A 37 10.23 -5.16 -6.26
C VAL A 37 11.60 -5.79 -6.10
N ALA A 38 12.67 -5.14 -6.58
CA ALA A 38 14.03 -5.66 -6.42
C ALA A 38 14.42 -5.80 -4.94
N VAL A 39 14.15 -4.78 -4.12
CA VAL A 39 14.43 -4.81 -2.68
C VAL A 39 13.63 -5.92 -1.98
N ILE A 40 12.33 -6.02 -2.24
CA ILE A 40 11.46 -7.01 -1.60
C ILE A 40 11.84 -8.43 -2.06
N ALA A 41 12.17 -8.63 -3.33
CA ALA A 41 12.62 -9.92 -3.85
C ALA A 41 13.92 -10.39 -3.18
N SER A 42 14.90 -9.50 -2.98
CA SER A 42 16.12 -9.82 -2.23
C SER A 42 15.81 -10.16 -0.77
N ALA A 43 15.03 -9.32 -0.08
CA ALA A 43 14.68 -9.53 1.33
C ALA A 43 13.93 -10.85 1.55
N THR A 44 12.95 -11.17 0.70
CA THR A 44 12.16 -12.42 0.79
C THR A 44 12.96 -13.66 0.40
N ALA A 45 14.06 -13.52 -0.33
CA ALA A 45 15.00 -14.59 -0.61
C ALA A 45 16.04 -14.81 0.52
N GLY A 46 15.96 -14.03 1.61
CA GLY A 46 16.94 -14.06 2.70
C GLY A 46 18.23 -13.29 2.42
N ASP A 47 18.31 -12.58 1.30
CA ASP A 47 19.45 -11.72 0.94
C ASP A 47 19.23 -10.29 1.45
N ALA A 48 19.30 -10.15 2.78
CA ALA A 48 19.11 -8.85 3.42
C ALA A 48 20.23 -7.84 3.09
N ASP A 49 21.47 -8.32 2.91
CA ASP A 49 22.59 -7.47 2.53
C ASP A 49 22.42 -6.91 1.11
N GLY A 50 21.99 -7.74 0.15
CA GLY A 50 21.66 -7.29 -1.20
C GLY A 50 20.49 -6.30 -1.22
N ALA A 51 19.46 -6.53 -0.40
CA ALA A 51 18.35 -5.59 -0.23
C ALA A 51 18.83 -4.23 0.31
N LEU A 52 19.68 -4.23 1.34
CA LEU A 52 20.27 -3.02 1.91
C LEU A 52 21.21 -2.30 0.94
N ALA A 53 21.96 -3.04 0.11
CA ALA A 53 22.78 -2.46 -0.94
C ALA A 53 21.94 -1.74 -2.01
N LEU A 54 20.81 -2.34 -2.43
CA LEU A 54 19.86 -1.71 -3.36
C LEU A 54 19.25 -0.42 -2.77
N LEU A 55 18.92 -0.44 -1.49
CA LEU A 55 18.42 0.74 -0.76
C LEU A 55 19.48 1.82 -0.67
N SER A 56 20.73 1.46 -0.38
CA SER A 56 21.85 2.41 -0.31
C SER A 56 22.18 3.05 -1.67
N ASP A 57 22.00 2.31 -2.78
CA ASP A 57 22.16 2.81 -4.17
C ASP A 57 20.92 3.55 -4.69
N THR A 58 19.85 3.68 -3.89
CA THR A 58 18.65 4.41 -4.30
C THR A 58 18.91 5.91 -4.23
N MET A 59 18.67 6.61 -5.33
CA MET A 59 18.74 8.07 -5.36
C MET A 59 17.56 8.67 -4.57
N PRO A 60 17.82 9.67 -3.71
CA PRO A 60 16.76 10.43 -3.09
C PRO A 60 15.79 11.00 -4.14
N GLY A 61 14.51 11.00 -3.80
CA GLY A 61 13.45 11.39 -4.71
C GLY A 61 12.40 12.27 -4.05
N GLU A 62 11.16 12.13 -4.50
CA GLU A 62 10.01 12.80 -3.91
C GLU A 62 9.79 12.35 -2.45
N PRO A 63 9.08 13.14 -1.63
CA PRO A 63 8.86 12.80 -0.23
C PRO A 63 8.33 11.37 0.00
N TRP A 64 7.43 10.89 -0.88
CA TRP A 64 6.90 9.53 -0.81
C TRP A 64 7.94 8.46 -1.14
N GLU A 65 8.84 8.71 -2.10
CA GLU A 65 9.95 7.80 -2.43
C GLU A 65 10.89 7.64 -1.23
N ASN A 66 11.19 8.75 -0.55
CA ASN A 66 12.05 8.74 0.63
C ASN A 66 11.38 8.01 1.81
N ALA A 67 10.08 8.18 1.99
CA ALA A 67 9.31 7.45 3.01
C ALA A 67 9.25 5.94 2.75
N VAL A 68 9.03 5.53 1.49
CA VAL A 68 9.08 4.11 1.09
C VAL A 68 10.49 3.54 1.31
N THR A 69 11.52 4.27 0.90
CA THR A 69 12.92 3.85 1.10
C THR A 69 13.23 3.65 2.57
N ALA A 70 12.91 4.62 3.43
CA ALA A 70 13.13 4.50 4.87
C ALA A 70 12.35 3.33 5.49
N CYS A 71 11.10 3.10 5.06
CA CYS A 71 10.29 1.97 5.51
C CYS A 71 10.93 0.63 5.14
N LEU A 72 11.38 0.47 3.90
CA LEU A 72 12.05 -0.74 3.44
C LEU A 72 13.39 -0.96 4.15
N THR A 73 14.15 0.11 4.43
CA THR A 73 15.40 0.03 5.21
C THR A 73 15.16 -0.56 6.59
N VAL A 74 14.16 -0.06 7.33
CA VAL A 74 13.84 -0.58 8.67
C VAL A 74 13.42 -2.06 8.61
N LEU A 75 12.59 -2.44 7.64
CA LEU A 75 12.18 -3.84 7.46
C LEU A 75 13.37 -4.75 7.14
N CYS A 76 14.27 -4.33 6.24
CA CYS A 76 15.46 -5.10 5.88
C CYS A 76 16.43 -5.22 7.07
N ARG A 77 16.71 -4.12 7.79
CA ARG A 77 17.55 -4.12 9.01
C ARG A 77 16.98 -5.09 10.05
N ARG A 78 15.67 -5.08 10.27
CA ARG A 78 15.01 -6.02 11.19
C ARG A 78 15.19 -7.47 10.76
N SER A 79 14.96 -7.78 9.48
CA SER A 79 15.15 -9.13 8.97
C SER A 79 16.60 -9.63 9.10
N ALA A 80 17.57 -8.71 9.02
CA ALA A 80 18.99 -8.97 9.21
C ALA A 80 19.44 -8.97 10.68
N HIS A 81 18.54 -8.72 11.64
CA HIS A 81 18.87 -8.51 13.05
C HIS A 81 19.94 -7.43 13.29
N GLN A 82 19.92 -6.37 12.48
CA GLN A 82 20.85 -5.25 12.56
C GLN A 82 20.25 -4.08 13.36
N PRO A 83 21.09 -3.21 13.97
CA PRO A 83 20.64 -1.98 14.61
C PRO A 83 19.83 -1.11 13.65
N MET A 84 18.75 -0.48 14.13
CA MET A 84 17.80 0.21 13.27
C MET A 84 17.18 1.47 13.90
N GLU A 85 17.64 1.91 15.08
CA GLU A 85 17.02 2.98 15.86
C GLU A 85 17.05 4.33 15.12
N ALA A 86 18.16 4.62 14.44
CA ALA A 86 18.29 5.81 13.61
C ALA A 86 17.38 5.75 12.37
N ASP A 87 17.35 4.60 11.69
CA ASP A 87 16.51 4.36 10.52
C ASP A 87 15.02 4.42 10.88
N LEU A 88 14.64 3.90 12.06
CA LEU A 88 13.29 3.96 12.61
C LEU A 88 12.85 5.41 12.85
N THR A 89 13.72 6.23 13.44
CA THR A 89 13.45 7.65 13.65
C THR A 89 13.26 8.37 12.32
N ALA A 90 14.16 8.15 11.37
CA ALA A 90 14.08 8.74 10.04
C ALA A 90 12.81 8.31 9.28
N MET A 91 12.43 7.04 9.34
CA MET A 91 11.20 6.52 8.73
C MET A 91 9.96 7.25 9.24
N LEU A 92 9.84 7.40 10.55
CA LEU A 92 8.71 8.10 11.18
C LEU A 92 8.67 9.58 10.77
N GLU A 93 9.81 10.25 10.68
CA GLU A 93 9.91 11.63 10.23
C GLU A 93 9.57 11.80 8.74
N HIS A 94 10.04 10.89 7.88
CA HIS A 94 9.71 10.90 6.46
C HIS A 94 8.20 10.71 6.25
N TYR A 95 7.58 9.76 6.95
CA TYR A 95 6.15 9.54 6.84
C TYR A 95 5.33 10.76 7.31
N ARG A 96 5.70 11.37 8.45
CA ARG A 96 4.99 12.56 8.97
C ARG A 96 5.04 13.76 8.04
N ARG A 97 6.10 13.87 7.23
CA ARG A 97 6.23 14.94 6.23
C ARG A 97 5.40 14.69 4.97
N LEU A 98 4.78 13.52 4.82
CA LEU A 98 3.91 13.25 3.68
C LEU A 98 2.62 14.04 3.80
N VAL A 99 2.35 14.82 2.76
CA VAL A 99 1.04 15.42 2.50
C VAL A 99 0.36 14.52 1.46
N PRO A 100 -0.70 13.76 1.83
CA PRO A 100 -1.42 12.94 0.87
C PRO A 100 -1.99 13.80 -0.25
N ALA A 101 -1.62 13.53 -1.50
CA ALA A 101 -2.25 14.16 -2.64
C ALA A 101 -3.66 13.57 -2.87
N PRO A 102 -4.60 14.33 -3.46
CA PRO A 102 -5.90 13.80 -3.88
C PRO A 102 -5.71 12.54 -4.75
N GLY A 103 -6.49 11.50 -4.46
CA GLY A 103 -6.40 10.20 -5.17
C GLY A 103 -5.30 9.26 -4.67
N LEU A 104 -4.43 9.68 -3.75
CA LEU A 104 -3.40 8.83 -3.14
C LEU A 104 -3.72 8.41 -1.70
N ALA A 105 -4.98 8.53 -1.28
CA ALA A 105 -5.43 8.17 0.07
C ALA A 105 -5.05 6.72 0.41
N VAL A 106 -5.42 5.75 -0.45
CA VAL A 106 -5.10 4.33 -0.27
C VAL A 106 -3.59 4.08 -0.16
N PHE A 107 -2.81 4.70 -1.05
CA PHE A 107 -1.36 4.57 -1.03
C PHE A 107 -0.78 5.10 0.29
N SER A 108 -1.16 6.32 0.69
CA SER A 108 -0.66 6.96 1.91
C SER A 108 -1.08 6.23 3.19
N THR A 109 -2.29 5.64 3.19
CA THR A 109 -2.79 4.81 4.28
C THR A 109 -1.98 3.52 4.37
N ARG A 110 -1.84 2.77 3.27
CA ARG A 110 -1.06 1.52 3.24
C ARG A 110 0.40 1.75 3.63
N LEU A 111 1.03 2.83 3.17
CA LEU A 111 2.38 3.17 3.60
C LEU A 111 2.44 3.45 5.10
N GLY A 112 1.44 4.13 5.67
CA GLY A 112 1.37 4.38 7.11
C GLY A 112 1.19 3.12 7.93
N LEU A 113 0.37 2.19 7.45
CA LEU A 113 0.21 0.85 8.05
C LEU A 113 1.53 0.08 8.01
N SER A 114 2.22 0.07 6.87
CA SER A 114 3.57 -0.54 6.75
C SER A 114 4.59 0.09 7.71
N VAL A 115 4.52 1.41 7.94
CA VAL A 115 5.38 2.11 8.91
C VAL A 115 5.07 1.68 10.35
N ILE A 116 3.80 1.45 10.69
CA ILE A 116 3.40 0.92 12.00
C ILE A 116 3.97 -0.49 12.21
N ASP A 117 3.85 -1.36 11.21
CA ASP A 117 4.40 -2.72 11.27
C ASP A 117 5.93 -2.70 11.34
N ALA A 118 6.57 -1.86 10.53
CA ALA A 118 8.01 -1.64 10.56
C ALA A 118 8.49 -1.07 11.91
N ALA A 119 7.66 -0.34 12.65
CA ALA A 119 7.98 0.09 14.01
C ALA A 119 7.80 -1.01 15.09
N GLY A 120 7.30 -2.19 14.71
CA GLY A 120 6.98 -3.27 15.66
C GLY A 120 5.58 -3.16 16.26
N GLY A 121 4.70 -2.37 15.63
CA GLY A 121 3.31 -2.20 16.04
C GLY A 121 3.02 -0.89 16.77
N PRO A 122 1.76 -0.73 17.25
CA PRO A 122 1.24 0.52 17.81
C PRO A 122 1.80 0.88 19.21
N GLU A 123 2.61 0.01 19.82
CA GLU A 123 3.23 0.28 21.12
C GLU A 123 4.38 1.28 21.02
N HIS A 124 5.01 1.39 19.85
CA HIS A 124 5.98 2.44 19.61
C HIS A 124 5.28 3.81 19.60
N PRO A 125 5.68 4.79 20.45
CA PRO A 125 4.97 6.07 20.57
C PRO A 125 4.81 6.80 19.24
N GLY A 126 5.85 6.71 18.39
CA GLY A 126 5.81 7.31 17.06
C GLY A 126 4.81 6.63 16.10
N ALA A 127 4.67 5.31 16.19
CA ALA A 127 3.72 4.54 15.38
C ALA A 127 2.28 4.76 15.87
N ARG A 128 2.09 4.83 17.19
CA ARG A 128 0.80 5.18 17.81
C ARG A 128 0.25 6.52 17.32
N SER A 129 1.11 7.53 17.25
CA SER A 129 0.75 8.86 16.72
C SER A 129 0.33 8.81 15.24
N ILE A 130 1.03 8.02 14.42
CA ILE A 130 0.68 7.79 13.01
C ILE A 130 -0.67 7.08 12.91
N ALA A 131 -0.88 6.02 13.69
CA ALA A 131 -2.13 5.27 13.72
C ALA A 131 -3.31 6.16 14.08
N ALA A 132 -3.19 7.01 15.11
CA ALA A 132 -4.23 7.98 15.47
C ALA A 132 -4.57 8.93 14.31
N THR A 133 -3.56 9.39 13.57
CA THR A 133 -3.76 10.25 12.39
C THR A 133 -4.46 9.50 11.25
N LEU A 134 -4.11 8.24 11.02
CA LEU A 134 -4.76 7.40 10.01
C LEU A 134 -6.22 7.13 10.35
N ILE A 135 -6.52 6.81 11.61
CA ILE A 135 -7.89 6.60 12.10
C ILE A 135 -8.73 7.87 11.89
N GLN A 136 -8.16 9.05 12.19
CA GLN A 136 -8.86 10.32 11.98
C GLN A 136 -9.12 10.59 10.49
N ARG A 137 -8.17 10.30 9.59
CA ARG A 137 -8.34 10.52 8.14
C ARG A 137 -9.32 9.52 7.53
N ALA A 138 -9.33 8.30 8.05
CA ALA A 138 -10.20 7.22 7.59
C ALA A 138 -11.70 7.54 7.73
N SER A 139 -12.10 8.42 8.65
CA SER A 139 -13.50 8.86 8.76
C SER A 139 -14.00 9.68 7.56
N GLN A 140 -13.09 10.14 6.70
CA GLN A 140 -13.38 10.98 5.55
C GLN A 140 -13.23 10.24 4.21
N ASP A 141 -12.71 9.01 4.22
CA ASP A 141 -12.41 8.24 3.01
C ASP A 141 -12.69 6.75 3.27
N GLY A 142 -13.71 6.20 2.61
CA GLY A 142 -14.12 4.81 2.79
C GLY A 142 -13.07 3.78 2.38
N TYR A 143 -12.19 4.09 1.41
CA TYR A 143 -11.09 3.17 1.10
C TYR A 143 -10.05 3.18 2.22
N ALA A 144 -9.72 4.34 2.77
CA ALA A 144 -8.86 4.42 3.95
C ALA A 144 -9.48 3.73 5.16
N ALA A 145 -10.78 3.91 5.42
CA ALA A 145 -11.52 3.19 6.47
C ALA A 145 -11.36 1.68 6.35
N ARG A 146 -11.51 1.14 5.14
CA ARG A 146 -11.38 -0.30 4.87
C ARG A 146 -10.00 -0.81 5.25
N GLU A 147 -8.94 -0.10 4.82
CA GLU A 147 -7.57 -0.51 5.07
C GLU A 147 -7.22 -0.44 6.57
N VAL A 148 -7.64 0.61 7.28
CA VAL A 148 -7.35 0.77 8.71
C VAL A 148 -8.13 -0.25 9.56
N LEU A 149 -9.41 -0.53 9.23
CA LEU A 149 -10.22 -1.54 9.92
C LEU A 149 -9.68 -2.96 9.71
N ALA A 150 -9.13 -3.26 8.54
CA ALA A 150 -8.55 -4.57 8.24
C ALA A 150 -7.16 -4.81 8.88
N HIS A 151 -6.54 -3.78 9.45
CA HIS A 151 -5.18 -3.85 9.96
C HIS A 151 -5.13 -4.25 11.45
N GLU A 152 -4.59 -5.44 11.75
CA GLU A 152 -4.54 -5.99 13.12
C GLU A 152 -3.84 -5.06 14.14
N GLY A 153 -2.78 -4.37 13.72
CA GLY A 153 -2.08 -3.41 14.58
C GLY A 153 -2.93 -2.18 14.93
N CYS A 154 -3.82 -1.75 14.02
CA CYS A 154 -4.71 -0.62 14.26
C CYS A 154 -5.97 -1.06 15.01
N ALA A 155 -6.42 -2.31 14.79
CA ALA A 155 -7.57 -2.89 15.47
C ALA A 155 -7.47 -2.77 17.00
N LYS A 156 -6.26 -2.93 17.55
CA LYS A 156 -5.96 -2.82 18.99
C LYS A 156 -6.05 -1.40 19.55
N LEU A 157 -6.01 -0.38 18.69
CA LEU A 157 -6.01 1.03 19.09
C LEU A 157 -7.39 1.67 19.02
N PHE A 158 -8.36 1.03 18.36
CA PHE A 158 -9.70 1.58 18.28
C PHE A 158 -10.37 1.61 19.63
N SER A 159 -11.03 2.73 19.94
CA SER A 159 -12.19 2.67 20.82
C SER A 159 -13.38 2.05 20.08
N ASP A 160 -14.32 1.48 20.83
CA ASP A 160 -15.57 0.96 20.28
C ASP A 160 -16.34 2.00 19.43
N VAL A 161 -16.21 3.29 19.79
CA VAL A 161 -16.84 4.40 19.07
C VAL A 161 -16.19 4.56 17.70
N GLN A 162 -14.85 4.66 17.65
CA GLN A 162 -14.11 4.82 16.39
C GLN A 162 -14.31 3.63 15.43
N ALA A 163 -14.37 2.41 15.96
CA ALA A 163 -14.64 1.23 15.14
C ALA A 163 -16.04 1.29 14.49
N ARG A 164 -17.06 1.74 15.22
CA ARG A 164 -18.42 1.92 14.69
C ARG A 164 -18.50 3.05 13.67
N GLU A 165 -17.90 4.20 13.96
CA GLU A 165 -17.88 5.34 13.03
C GLU A 165 -17.24 4.96 11.69
N LEU A 166 -16.11 4.23 11.72
CA LEU A 166 -15.47 3.77 10.48
C LEU A 166 -16.28 2.68 9.77
N ALA A 167 -16.98 1.81 10.49
CA ALA A 167 -17.88 0.84 9.88
C ALA A 167 -19.06 1.53 9.18
N GLU A 168 -19.63 2.58 9.78
CA GLU A 168 -20.68 3.38 9.16
C GLU A 168 -20.20 4.07 7.87
N VAL A 169 -18.96 4.58 7.86
CA VAL A 169 -18.34 5.13 6.64
C VAL A 169 -18.25 4.06 5.55
N LEU A 170 -17.89 2.81 5.88
CA LEU A 170 -17.85 1.72 4.91
C LEU A 170 -19.22 1.37 4.35
N ASP A 171 -20.25 1.38 5.21
CA ASP A 171 -21.62 1.09 4.83
C ASP A 171 -22.17 2.17 3.89
N VAL A 172 -21.95 3.45 4.20
CA VAL A 172 -22.35 4.58 3.34
C VAL A 172 -21.63 4.53 1.99
N CYS A 173 -20.37 4.12 1.97
CA CYS A 173 -19.61 3.96 0.73
C CYS A 173 -19.91 2.63 -0.01
N ALA A 174 -20.75 1.75 0.53
CA ALA A 174 -20.99 0.39 0.05
C ALA A 174 -19.70 -0.45 -0.13
N LEU A 175 -18.61 -0.08 0.54
CA LEU A 175 -17.30 -0.72 0.41
C LEU A 175 -17.17 -2.00 1.26
N GLY A 176 -18.14 -2.25 2.14
CA GLY A 176 -18.33 -3.52 2.85
C GLY A 176 -19.09 -4.57 2.02
N CYS A 177 -19.74 -4.18 0.93
CA CYS A 177 -20.49 -5.09 0.07
C CYS A 177 -19.52 -5.77 -0.92
N GLN A 178 -19.16 -7.02 -0.66
CA GLN A 178 -18.34 -7.82 -1.58
C GLN A 178 -19.06 -8.20 -2.89
N ALA A 179 -20.36 -7.91 -2.99
CA ALA A 179 -21.19 -8.20 -4.16
C ALA A 179 -22.08 -6.99 -4.49
N LEU A 180 -22.24 -6.73 -5.80
CA LEU A 180 -23.26 -5.81 -6.28
C LEU A 180 -24.65 -6.39 -5.97
N PRO A 181 -25.61 -5.59 -5.48
CA PRO A 181 -27.00 -6.03 -5.32
C PRO A 181 -27.54 -6.57 -6.65
N SER A 182 -28.31 -7.65 -6.61
CA SER A 182 -28.82 -8.34 -7.80
C SER A 182 -29.63 -7.43 -8.75
N GLY A 183 -30.34 -6.44 -8.19
CA GLY A 183 -31.02 -5.42 -8.98
C GLY A 183 -30.05 -4.57 -9.80
N LEU A 184 -28.96 -4.08 -9.18
CA LEU A 184 -27.93 -3.31 -9.88
C LEU A 184 -27.18 -4.14 -10.93
N ILE A 185 -26.93 -5.42 -10.66
CA ILE A 185 -26.33 -6.33 -11.66
C ILE A 185 -27.25 -6.44 -12.88
N THR A 186 -28.55 -6.59 -12.66
CA THR A 186 -29.54 -6.70 -13.73
C THR A 186 -29.60 -5.43 -14.57
N ASP A 187 -29.64 -4.27 -13.90
CA ASP A 187 -29.67 -2.96 -14.58
C ASP A 187 -28.38 -2.70 -15.37
N LEU A 188 -27.22 -3.06 -14.80
CA LEU A 188 -25.93 -2.92 -15.47
C LEU A 188 -25.82 -3.84 -16.69
N SER A 189 -26.26 -5.10 -16.56
CA SER A 189 -26.31 -6.04 -17.70
C SER A 189 -27.21 -5.51 -18.81
N ALA A 190 -28.40 -5.01 -18.48
CA ALA A 190 -29.31 -4.43 -19.47
C ALA A 190 -28.69 -3.20 -20.18
N ALA A 191 -27.99 -2.33 -19.45
CA ALA A 191 -27.30 -1.18 -20.04
C ALA A 191 -26.14 -1.59 -20.97
N LEU A 192 -25.40 -2.65 -20.61
CA LEU A 192 -24.34 -3.21 -21.45
C LEU A 192 -24.92 -3.83 -22.73
N ASP A 193 -26.00 -4.61 -22.63
CA ASP A 193 -26.68 -5.22 -23.79
C ASP A 193 -27.18 -4.14 -24.77
N ILE A 194 -27.75 -3.04 -24.26
CA ILE A 194 -28.18 -1.90 -25.07
C ILE A 194 -26.98 -1.25 -25.78
N SER A 195 -25.88 -1.04 -25.06
CA SER A 195 -24.67 -0.42 -25.61
C SER A 195 -24.05 -1.29 -26.70
N GLU A 196 -24.00 -2.61 -26.50
CA GLU A 196 -23.52 -3.58 -27.48
C GLU A 196 -24.39 -3.60 -28.75
N ALA A 197 -25.72 -3.54 -28.59
CA ALA A 197 -26.64 -3.48 -29.71
C ALA A 197 -26.45 -2.22 -30.57
N VAL A 198 -26.24 -1.06 -29.94
CA VAL A 198 -25.99 0.21 -30.63
C VAL A 198 -24.64 0.20 -31.36
N LEU A 199 -23.58 -0.28 -30.72
CA LEU A 199 -22.25 -0.39 -31.34
C LEU A 199 -22.26 -1.37 -32.53
N SER A 200 -22.97 -2.48 -32.41
CA SER A 200 -23.13 -3.48 -33.48
C SER A 200 -23.98 -2.98 -34.64
N ALA A 201 -24.87 -2.01 -34.40
CA ALA A 201 -25.68 -1.36 -35.44
C ALA A 201 -24.91 -0.25 -36.16
N LEU A 202 -23.98 0.44 -35.49
CA LEU A 202 -23.13 1.50 -36.07
C LEU A 202 -21.94 0.96 -36.86
N GLY A 203 -21.55 -0.30 -36.65
CA GLY A 203 -20.49 -0.99 -37.39
C GLY A 203 -20.93 -1.66 -38.71
N ARG A 204 -22.18 -1.46 -39.15
CA ARG A 204 -22.70 -1.88 -40.46
C ARG A 204 -22.94 -0.67 -41.35
#